data_AF-F2IIC6-F1
#
_entry.id   AF-F2IIC6-F1
#
_cell.length_a   1.000
_cell.length_b   1.000
_cell.length_c   1.000
_cell.angle_alpha   90.00
_cell.angle_beta   90.00
_cell.angle_gamma   90.00
#
_symmetry.space_group_name_H-M   'P 1'
#
loop_
_entity.id
_entity.type
_entity.pdbx_description
1 polymer ?
#
loop_
_entity_poly.entity_id
_entity_poly.type
_entity_poly.pdbx_seq_one_letter_code
_entity_poly.pdbx_strand_id
1 'polypeptide(L)'
;MKKIFYIFICCFLVLACTKENGKKPYDFAFVFESGDEWHFEWKIYEKPRKDDYDDEDLSQDINLKDGRGIYLENDKVLIKTESKKLMGSFFIEKTETTIFSGNQTGSFEGYLTVEGSYEKKGRKFIVEDGTFEFLWTNAEVYGMQDTVLKGKWTLKRL
;
A
#
# COMPACT_ATOMS: atom_id res chain seq x y z
N MET A 1 -32.72 37.99 -16.05
CA MET A 1 -32.58 36.56 -16.41
C MET A 1 -31.13 36.07 -16.55
N LYS A 2 -30.16 36.88 -17.03
CA LYS A 2 -28.75 36.44 -17.18
C LYS A 2 -28.04 36.03 -15.89
N LYS A 3 -28.36 36.62 -14.73
CA LYS A 3 -27.71 36.31 -13.44
C LYS A 3 -28.06 34.93 -12.87
N ILE A 4 -29.25 34.39 -13.16
CA ILE A 4 -29.70 33.08 -12.66
C ILE A 4 -28.97 31.95 -13.40
N PHE A 5 -28.66 32.16 -14.69
CA PHE A 5 -27.94 31.19 -15.52
C PHE A 5 -26.50 30.94 -15.04
N TYR A 6 -25.82 31.99 -14.56
CA TYR A 6 -24.46 31.87 -13.99
C TYR A 6 -24.42 31.09 -12.66
N ILE A 7 -25.45 31.25 -11.81
CA ILE A 7 -25.55 30.51 -10.55
C ILE A 7 -25.76 29.02 -10.83
N PHE A 8 -26.59 28.69 -11.83
CA PHE A 8 -26.84 27.31 -12.23
C PHE A 8 -25.58 26.60 -12.77
N ILE A 9 -24.77 27.29 -13.59
CA ILE A 9 -23.52 26.73 -14.13
C ILE A 9 -22.47 26.52 -13.03
N CYS A 10 -22.34 27.45 -12.07
CA CYS A 10 -21.44 27.26 -10.94
C CYS A 10 -21.83 26.05 -10.09
N CYS A 11 -23.12 25.81 -9.84
CA CYS A 11 -23.59 24.66 -9.06
C CYS A 11 -23.27 23.30 -9.73
N PHE A 12 -23.32 23.21 -11.06
CA PHE A 12 -22.95 21.97 -11.78
C PHE A 12 -21.45 21.66 -11.73
N LEU A 13 -20.59 22.67 -11.68
CA LEU A 13 -19.14 22.47 -11.57
C LEU A 13 -18.70 21.94 -10.19
N VAL A 14 -19.44 22.24 -9.12
CA VAL A 14 -19.14 21.71 -7.77
C VAL A 14 -19.61 20.25 -7.60
N LEU A 15 -20.64 19.83 -8.34
CA LEU A 15 -21.19 18.47 -8.31
C LEU A 15 -20.28 17.43 -9.00
N ALA A 16 -19.35 17.86 -9.85
CA ALA A 16 -18.40 16.98 -10.52
C ALA A 16 -17.17 16.60 -9.68
N CYS A 17 -17.18 16.86 -8.36
CA CYS A 17 -16.19 16.35 -7.43
C CYS A 17 -16.41 14.85 -7.19
N THR A 18 -16.22 14.05 -8.24
CA THR A 18 -16.34 12.60 -8.20
C THR A 18 -15.28 12.03 -7.27
N LYS A 19 -15.71 11.12 -6.40
CA LYS A 19 -14.87 10.47 -5.40
C LYS A 19 -13.88 9.54 -6.14
N GLU A 20 -12.60 9.92 -6.23
CA GLU A 20 -11.56 9.15 -6.93
C GLU A 20 -10.97 7.98 -6.12
N ASN A 21 -11.27 7.85 -4.82
CA ASN A 21 -10.63 6.82 -3.98
C ASN A 21 -10.95 5.41 -4.51
N GLY A 22 -9.94 4.56 -4.68
CA GLY A 22 -10.09 3.19 -5.14
C GLY A 22 -10.22 2.97 -6.65
N LYS A 23 -10.03 3.99 -7.51
CA LYS A 23 -10.16 3.82 -8.97
C LYS A 23 -8.87 3.51 -9.71
N LYS A 24 -7.71 3.93 -9.17
CA LYS A 24 -6.42 3.76 -9.82
C LYS A 24 -5.46 2.96 -8.93
N PRO A 25 -4.73 1.99 -9.49
CA PRO A 25 -3.70 1.27 -8.76
C PRO A 25 -2.55 2.20 -8.39
N TYR A 26 -1.84 1.81 -7.34
CA TYR A 26 -0.56 2.36 -6.95
C TYR A 26 0.50 1.30 -7.18
N ASP A 27 1.67 1.73 -7.64
CA ASP A 27 2.89 0.94 -7.63
C ASP A 27 3.56 1.08 -6.25
N PHE A 28 3.69 -0.06 -5.58
CA PHE A 28 4.47 -0.27 -4.38
C PHE A 28 5.79 -0.90 -4.78
N ALA A 29 6.82 -0.08 -4.93
CA ALA A 29 8.15 -0.54 -5.30
C ALA A 29 9.00 -0.72 -4.05
N PHE A 30 9.63 -1.88 -3.91
CA PHE A 30 10.57 -2.24 -2.85
C PHE A 30 11.94 -2.48 -3.47
N VAL A 31 12.90 -1.64 -3.15
CA VAL A 31 14.28 -1.73 -3.60
C VAL A 31 15.13 -2.21 -2.44
N PHE A 32 15.57 -3.46 -2.52
CA PHE A 32 16.41 -4.10 -1.50
C PHE A 32 17.83 -3.50 -1.52
N GLU A 33 18.54 -3.59 -0.39
CA GLU A 33 19.95 -3.21 -0.31
C GLU A 33 20.85 -4.00 -1.27
N SER A 34 20.42 -5.20 -1.68
CA SER A 34 21.08 -6.00 -2.74
C SER A 34 20.96 -5.37 -4.14
N GLY A 35 20.01 -4.44 -4.33
CA GLY A 35 19.62 -3.90 -5.63
C GLY A 35 18.45 -4.66 -6.29
N ASP A 36 17.94 -5.72 -5.68
CA ASP A 36 16.73 -6.40 -6.17
C ASP A 36 15.50 -5.49 -6.03
N GLU A 37 14.55 -5.59 -6.96
CA GLU A 37 13.34 -4.76 -6.98
C GLU A 37 12.07 -5.61 -7.02
N TRP A 38 11.15 -5.38 -6.08
CA TRP A 38 9.81 -5.95 -6.10
C TRP A 38 8.76 -4.87 -6.31
N HIS A 39 7.86 -5.11 -7.26
CA HIS A 39 6.75 -4.22 -7.56
C HIS A 39 5.41 -4.92 -7.30
N PHE A 40 4.51 -4.21 -6.63
CA PHE A 40 3.13 -4.63 -6.42
C PHE A 40 2.17 -3.53 -6.83
N GLU A 41 1.20 -3.88 -7.69
CA GLU A 41 0.13 -2.98 -8.07
C GLU A 41 -1.09 -3.19 -7.18
N TRP A 42 -1.35 -2.26 -6.26
CA TRP A 42 -2.49 -2.34 -5.35
C TRP A 42 -3.31 -1.05 -5.36
N LYS A 43 -4.63 -1.15 -5.36
CA LYS A 43 -5.50 0.00 -5.07
C LYS A 43 -5.50 0.32 -3.58
N ILE A 44 -5.67 1.61 -3.28
CA ILE A 44 -5.77 2.14 -1.91
C ILE A 44 -7.18 2.68 -1.64
N TYR A 45 -7.69 2.36 -0.45
CA TYR A 45 -8.95 2.84 0.10
C TYR A 45 -8.73 3.49 1.47
N GLU A 46 -9.33 4.65 1.72
CA GLU A 46 -9.29 5.34 3.04
C GLU A 46 -10.46 4.94 3.95
N LYS A 47 -11.31 4.01 3.49
CA LYS A 47 -12.43 3.45 4.23
C LYS A 47 -12.40 1.94 4.04
N PRO A 48 -12.83 1.16 5.05
CA PRO A 48 -13.06 -0.27 4.84
C PRO A 48 -14.05 -0.44 3.68
N ARG A 49 -13.79 -1.38 2.78
CA ARG A 49 -14.77 -1.80 1.78
C ARG A 49 -15.96 -2.40 2.52
N LYS A 50 -17.19 -2.10 2.09
CA LYS A 50 -18.39 -2.72 2.68
C LYS A 50 -18.77 -4.03 2.00
N ASP A 51 -18.16 -4.33 0.87
CA ASP A 51 -18.68 -5.30 -0.10
C ASP A 51 -17.85 -6.60 -0.12
N ASP A 52 -16.73 -6.66 0.61
CA ASP A 52 -15.76 -7.78 0.64
C ASP A 52 -15.55 -8.35 2.07
N TYR A 53 -16.30 -7.90 3.06
CA TYR A 53 -16.23 -8.46 4.42
C TYR A 53 -17.56 -9.13 4.72
N ASP A 54 -17.67 -10.43 4.43
CA ASP A 54 -18.44 -11.28 5.34
C ASP A 54 -17.76 -11.12 6.71
N ASP A 55 -18.54 -10.83 7.74
CA ASP A 55 -18.14 -10.32 9.08
C ASP A 55 -17.08 -11.17 9.84
N GLU A 56 -16.49 -12.20 9.22
CA GLU A 56 -15.59 -13.18 9.83
C GLU A 56 -14.15 -13.19 9.26
N ASP A 57 -13.83 -12.52 8.14
CA ASP A 57 -12.53 -12.70 7.44
C ASP A 57 -11.46 -11.62 7.70
N LEU A 58 -11.77 -10.56 8.45
CA LEU A 58 -10.72 -9.67 8.96
C LEU A 58 -10.05 -10.33 10.18
N SER A 59 -9.10 -11.23 9.92
CA SER A 59 -8.20 -11.83 10.94
C SER A 59 -7.38 -10.83 11.75
N GLN A 60 -7.49 -9.53 11.45
CA GLN A 60 -6.99 -8.46 12.30
C GLN A 60 -8.13 -7.48 12.56
N ASP A 61 -8.62 -7.50 13.80
CA ASP A 61 -9.55 -6.55 14.41
C ASP A 61 -8.91 -5.15 14.52
N ILE A 62 -8.46 -4.60 13.40
CA ILE A 62 -7.97 -3.23 13.32
C ILE A 62 -9.16 -2.34 12.96
N ASN A 63 -10.09 -2.23 13.90
CA ASN A 63 -10.93 -1.04 14.04
C ASN A 63 -10.02 0.16 14.36
N LEU A 64 -9.21 0.58 13.39
CA LEU A 64 -8.43 1.81 13.47
C LEU A 64 -9.44 2.93 13.65
N LYS A 65 -9.40 3.59 14.82
CA LYS A 65 -10.17 4.81 15.08
C LYS A 65 -10.11 5.75 13.86
N ASP A 66 -11.29 6.22 13.47
CA ASP A 66 -11.59 7.21 12.44
C ASP A 66 -10.44 7.62 11.51
N GLY A 67 -10.44 7.03 10.31
CA GLY A 67 -9.71 7.56 9.17
C GLY A 67 -8.19 7.45 9.26
N ARG A 68 -7.63 6.69 10.22
CA ARG A 68 -6.18 6.39 10.27
C ARG A 68 -5.75 5.26 9.33
N GLY A 69 -6.66 4.36 8.97
CA GLY A 69 -6.38 3.26 8.05
C GLY A 69 -6.25 3.69 6.59
N ILE A 70 -5.33 3.04 5.89
CA ILE A 70 -5.23 2.94 4.45
C ILE A 70 -5.29 1.45 4.12
N TYR A 71 -6.39 1.02 3.50
CA TYR A 71 -6.63 -0.36 3.13
C TYR A 71 -6.13 -0.59 1.71
N LEU A 72 -5.41 -1.68 1.50
CA LEU A 72 -4.89 -2.09 0.20
C LEU A 72 -5.80 -3.17 -0.40
N GLU A 73 -5.84 -3.25 -1.72
CA GLU A 73 -6.38 -4.42 -2.43
C GLU A 73 -5.58 -5.65 -1.96
N ASN A 74 -6.23 -6.69 -1.41
CA ASN A 74 -5.68 -7.86 -0.68
C ASN A 74 -5.57 -7.74 0.86
N ASP A 75 -6.48 -7.01 1.50
CA ASP A 75 -6.68 -6.97 2.97
C ASP A 75 -5.48 -6.55 3.82
N LYS A 76 -4.47 -5.97 3.17
CA LYS A 76 -3.32 -5.36 3.83
C LYS A 76 -3.70 -3.96 4.28
N VAL A 77 -3.16 -3.54 5.43
CA VAL A 77 -3.46 -2.24 6.01
C VAL A 77 -2.17 -1.47 6.30
N LEU A 78 -2.16 -0.22 5.85
CA LEU A 78 -1.22 0.80 6.32
C LEU A 78 -1.91 1.71 7.33
N ILE A 79 -1.16 2.11 8.35
CA ILE A 79 -1.60 3.00 9.43
C ILE A 79 -0.94 4.36 9.22
N LYS A 80 -1.77 5.41 9.17
CA LYS A 80 -1.29 6.79 9.25
C LYS A 80 -0.94 7.14 10.69
N THR A 81 0.29 7.58 10.89
CA THR A 81 0.74 8.13 12.17
C THR A 81 0.48 9.63 12.25
N GLU A 82 0.49 10.18 13.48
CA GLU A 82 0.41 11.62 13.72
C GLU A 82 1.57 12.39 13.06
N SER A 83 2.73 11.75 12.89
CA SER A 83 3.91 12.32 12.25
C SER A 83 3.88 12.25 10.72
N LYS A 84 2.71 12.05 10.10
CA LYS A 84 2.54 11.88 8.64
C LYS A 84 3.41 10.76 8.05
N LYS A 85 3.50 9.63 8.75
CA LYS A 85 4.09 8.41 8.23
C LYS A 85 3.00 7.39 7.89
N LEU A 86 3.27 6.56 6.89
CA LEU A 86 2.56 5.31 6.66
C LEU A 86 3.41 4.19 7.24
N MET A 87 2.79 3.37 8.09
CA MET A 87 3.40 2.18 8.67
C MET A 87 2.55 0.96 8.37
N GLY A 88 3.15 -0.20 8.16
CA GLY A 88 2.40 -1.44 7.97
C GLY A 88 3.25 -2.66 8.25
N SER A 89 2.59 -3.75 8.60
CA SER A 89 3.22 -5.07 8.69
C SER A 89 2.28 -6.11 8.13
N PHE A 90 2.73 -6.85 7.13
CA PHE A 90 1.89 -7.86 6.47
C PHE A 90 2.74 -8.95 5.81
N PHE A 91 2.14 -10.13 5.70
CA PHE A 91 2.74 -11.25 4.99
C PHE A 91 2.71 -11.01 3.48
N ILE A 92 3.83 -11.28 2.82
CA ILE A 92 3.98 -11.28 1.37
C ILE A 92 4.50 -12.64 0.94
N GLU A 93 3.93 -13.14 -0.15
CA GLU A 93 4.40 -14.31 -0.86
C GLU A 93 4.60 -13.95 -2.34
N LYS A 94 5.77 -14.31 -2.87
CA LYS A 94 6.08 -14.34 -4.30
C LYS A 94 6.20 -15.81 -4.69
N THR A 95 5.11 -16.37 -5.21
CA THR A 95 5.03 -17.76 -5.68
C THR A 95 5.71 -17.97 -7.02
N GLU A 96 5.77 -16.92 -7.84
CA GLU A 96 6.46 -16.94 -9.12
C GLU A 96 7.97 -16.97 -8.91
N THR A 97 8.64 -17.83 -9.68
CA THR A 97 10.10 -17.96 -9.70
C THR A 97 10.76 -16.61 -9.92
N THR A 98 11.28 -16.02 -8.85
CA THR A 98 11.91 -14.70 -8.84
C THR A 98 13.40 -14.87 -8.56
N ILE A 99 14.25 -14.02 -9.15
CA ILE A 99 15.66 -13.94 -8.76
C ILE A 99 15.74 -13.01 -7.55
N PHE A 100 16.33 -13.46 -6.45
CA PHE A 100 16.35 -12.71 -5.19
C PHE A 100 17.58 -13.04 -4.36
N SER A 101 18.10 -12.04 -3.64
CA SER A 101 19.07 -12.19 -2.54
C SER A 101 20.22 -13.14 -2.86
N GLY A 102 21.17 -12.69 -3.69
CA GLY A 102 22.36 -13.48 -4.05
C GLY A 102 22.11 -14.49 -5.17
N ASN A 103 21.26 -14.13 -6.15
CA ASN A 103 20.90 -14.95 -7.31
C ASN A 103 20.15 -16.25 -6.97
N GLN A 104 19.50 -16.33 -5.82
CA GLN A 104 18.61 -17.45 -5.52
C GLN A 104 17.36 -17.35 -6.38
N THR A 105 16.86 -18.49 -6.82
CA THR A 105 15.72 -18.59 -7.74
C THR A 105 14.67 -19.49 -7.11
N GLY A 106 13.47 -18.97 -6.85
CA GLY A 106 12.43 -19.73 -6.19
C GLY A 106 11.21 -18.91 -5.79
N SER A 107 10.39 -19.49 -4.90
CA SER A 107 9.31 -18.78 -4.19
C SER A 107 9.81 -18.20 -2.86
N PHE A 108 9.36 -16.99 -2.54
CA PHE A 108 9.78 -16.28 -1.34
C PHE A 108 8.57 -15.88 -0.53
N GLU A 109 8.60 -16.17 0.76
CA GLU A 109 7.55 -15.78 1.69
C GLU A 109 8.14 -15.18 2.96
N GLY A 110 7.40 -14.25 3.54
CA GLY A 110 7.88 -13.56 4.73
C GLY A 110 7.01 -12.41 5.18
N TYR A 111 7.41 -11.81 6.30
CA TYR A 111 6.75 -10.65 6.86
C TYR A 111 7.46 -9.38 6.43
N LEU A 112 6.72 -8.52 5.72
CA LEU A 112 7.19 -7.20 5.32
C LEU A 112 6.69 -6.16 6.32
N THR A 113 7.61 -5.41 6.91
CA THR A 113 7.33 -4.23 7.74
C THR A 113 7.81 -2.98 7.02
N VAL A 114 6.94 -1.99 6.86
CA VAL A 114 7.21 -0.75 6.13
C VAL A 114 6.99 0.46 7.01
N GLU A 115 7.81 1.48 6.80
CA GLU A 115 7.63 2.82 7.36
C GLU A 115 8.04 3.86 6.32
N GLY A 116 7.27 4.92 6.12
CA GLY A 116 7.67 5.99 5.21
C GLY A 116 6.89 7.27 5.44
N SER A 117 7.58 8.41 5.38
CA SER A 117 6.92 9.71 5.35
C SER A 117 6.09 9.83 4.08
N TYR A 118 4.88 10.37 4.18
CA TYR A 118 4.02 10.53 3.00
C TYR A 118 3.63 11.98 2.73
N GLU A 119 3.55 12.31 1.45
CA GLU A 119 2.84 13.49 0.96
C GLU A 119 1.43 13.11 0.51
N LYS A 120 0.47 14.04 0.69
CA LYS A 120 -0.89 13.89 0.15
C LYS A 120 -1.18 15.02 -0.85
N LYS A 121 -1.25 14.69 -2.13
CA LYS A 121 -1.62 15.61 -3.22
C LYS A 121 -3.06 15.31 -3.66
N GLY A 122 -4.01 16.07 -3.12
CA GLY A 122 -5.44 15.78 -3.27
C GLY A 122 -5.81 14.47 -2.57
N ARG A 123 -6.16 13.43 -3.35
CA ARG A 123 -6.44 12.07 -2.85
C ARG A 123 -5.27 11.09 -3.06
N LYS A 124 -4.17 11.56 -3.65
CA LYS A 124 -2.99 10.75 -3.93
C LYS A 124 -2.07 10.72 -2.72
N PHE A 125 -1.69 9.54 -2.28
CA PHE A 125 -0.59 9.35 -1.34
C PHE A 125 0.70 9.13 -2.11
N ILE A 126 1.80 9.70 -1.63
CA ILE A 126 3.12 9.55 -2.24
C ILE A 126 4.11 9.27 -1.12
N VAL A 127 4.92 8.23 -1.29
CA VAL A 127 6.09 7.93 -0.45
C VAL A 127 7.26 7.83 -1.41
N GLU A 128 8.32 8.62 -1.18
CA GLU A 128 9.49 8.66 -2.08
C GLU A 128 10.72 7.96 -1.50
N ASP A 129 10.80 7.83 -0.17
CA ASP A 129 12.00 7.38 0.54
C ASP A 129 11.68 6.57 1.81
N GLY A 130 10.63 5.74 1.75
CA GLY A 130 10.30 4.85 2.85
C GLY A 130 11.37 3.80 3.09
N THR A 131 11.41 3.22 4.29
CA THR A 131 12.28 2.09 4.66
C THR A 131 11.44 0.86 4.94
N PHE A 132 11.98 -0.32 4.65
CA PHE A 132 11.33 -1.59 5.00
C PHE A 132 12.31 -2.61 5.58
N GLU A 133 11.74 -3.58 6.30
CA GLU A 133 12.39 -4.81 6.73
C GLU A 133 11.52 -5.99 6.27
N PHE A 134 12.12 -6.96 5.61
CA PHE A 134 11.51 -8.20 5.14
C PHE A 134 12.14 -9.37 5.88
N LEU A 135 11.38 -10.00 6.78
CA LEU A 135 11.78 -11.24 7.42
C LEU A 135 11.47 -12.39 6.48
N TRP A 136 12.49 -12.96 5.87
CA TRP A 136 12.38 -14.08 4.96
C TRP A 136 12.23 -15.39 5.75
N THR A 137 11.03 -16.00 5.71
CA THR A 137 10.67 -17.13 6.59
C THR A 137 10.83 -18.51 5.95
N ASN A 138 11.01 -18.60 4.63
CA ASN A 138 11.32 -19.87 3.93
C ASN A 138 12.77 -19.93 3.41
N ALA A 139 13.68 -19.17 4.00
CA ALA A 139 15.08 -19.10 3.58
C ALA A 139 15.81 -20.45 3.67
N GLU A 140 15.43 -21.29 4.64
CA GLU A 140 16.04 -22.62 4.86
C GLU A 140 15.92 -23.56 3.65
N VAL A 141 14.81 -23.45 2.89
CA VAL A 141 14.61 -24.22 1.65
C VAL A 141 15.71 -23.96 0.62
N TYR A 142 16.35 -22.80 0.72
CA TYR A 142 17.44 -22.33 -0.15
C TYR A 142 18.81 -22.42 0.53
N GLY A 143 18.92 -23.16 1.64
CA GLY A 143 20.18 -23.34 2.37
C GLY A 143 20.65 -22.09 3.12
N MET A 144 19.76 -21.14 3.37
CA MET A 144 20.02 -19.93 4.13
C MET A 144 19.33 -19.99 5.50
N GLN A 145 19.87 -19.27 6.49
CA GLN A 145 19.14 -19.05 7.74
C GLN A 145 18.10 -17.95 7.56
N ASP A 146 17.09 -17.94 8.42
CA ASP A 146 16.14 -16.83 8.55
C ASP A 146 16.91 -15.50 8.60
N THR A 147 16.59 -14.63 7.64
CA THR A 147 17.34 -13.40 7.42
C THR A 147 16.37 -12.23 7.28
N VAL A 148 16.73 -11.11 7.91
CA VAL A 148 16.04 -9.84 7.71
C VAL A 148 16.74 -9.08 6.60
N LEU A 149 16.03 -8.91 5.49
CA LEU A 149 16.47 -8.11 4.36
C LEU A 149 15.90 -6.70 4.48
N LYS A 150 16.68 -5.70 4.12
CA LYS A 150 16.29 -4.29 4.28
C LYS A 150 16.33 -3.57 2.94
N GLY A 151 15.69 -2.42 2.90
CA GLY A 151 15.73 -1.58 1.72
C GLY A 151 14.86 -0.35 1.83
N LYS A 152 14.62 0.27 0.67
CA LYS A 152 13.76 1.42 0.52
C LYS A 152 12.48 1.05 -0.22
N TRP A 153 11.38 1.71 0.11
CA TRP A 153 10.14 1.55 -0.63
C TRP A 153 9.54 2.87 -1.06
N THR A 154 8.77 2.83 -2.15
CA THR A 154 8.05 3.98 -2.68
C THR A 154 6.60 3.63 -2.94
N LEU A 155 5.76 4.67 -2.94
CA LEU A 155 4.35 4.57 -3.26
C LEU A 155 3.99 5.64 -4.29
N LYS A 156 3.59 5.22 -5.49
CA LYS A 156 3.24 6.14 -6.58
C LYS A 156 1.96 5.70 -7.26
N ARG A 157 1.03 6.65 -7.50
CA ARG A 157 -0.20 6.36 -8.24
C ARG A 157 0.11 6.26 -9.74
N LEU A 158 -0.33 5.18 -10.37
CA LEU A 158 -0.25 4.96 -11.82
C LEU A 158 -1.26 5.83 -12.61
#